data_AF-A0A7Y2DS55-F1
#
_entry.id   AF-A0A7Y2DS55-F1
#
_cell.length_a   1.000
_cell.length_b   1.000
_cell.length_c   1.000
_cell.angle_alpha   90.00
_cell.angle_beta   90.00
_cell.angle_gamma   90.00
#
_symmetry.space_group_name_H-M   'P 1'
#
loop_
_entity.id
_entity.type
_entity.pdbx_description
1 polymer ?
#
loop_
_entity_poly.entity_id
_entity_poly.type
_entity_poly.pdbx_seq_one_letter_code
_entity_poly.pdbx_strand_id
1 'polypeptide(L)'
;MKKLLVCAMGLWLFNAVVLGQAPRKVDEVEKYNCEGLMARLDAFAVDIQYDRGKGFGYVVAYEGRYTRRLYNLKTGKSLGEKAFLPRFGEVNVRAEYIRDYLINRRGLEKRSLMLVNGGFREEHGVELWIVPRFGKLPKLSRTVAKIKYRRGIPKPYCEGL
;
A
#
# COMPACT_ATOMS: atom_id res chain seq x y z
N MET A 1 -58.11 23.67 39.06
CA MET A 1 -58.21 22.46 38.22
C MET A 1 -58.41 22.85 36.75
N LYS A 2 -57.38 22.70 35.92
CA LYS A 2 -57.44 22.38 34.48
C LYS A 2 -56.00 22.23 33.97
N LYS A 3 -55.74 21.12 33.30
CA LYS A 3 -54.43 20.53 33.00
C LYS A 3 -53.83 21.08 31.70
N LEU A 4 -52.49 21.03 31.66
CA LEU A 4 -51.55 20.94 30.53
C LEU A 4 -52.09 21.06 29.09
N LEU A 5 -51.34 21.80 28.25
CA LEU A 5 -50.70 21.20 27.07
C LEU A 5 -49.42 21.97 26.71
N VAL A 6 -48.26 21.48 27.13
CA VAL A 6 -46.95 21.92 26.63
C VAL A 6 -46.71 21.14 25.35
N CYS A 7 -46.73 21.82 24.21
CA CYS A 7 -46.39 21.25 22.91
C CYS A 7 -44.86 21.11 22.84
N ALA A 8 -44.33 20.01 23.38
CA ALA A 8 -42.96 19.62 23.16
C ALA A 8 -42.85 19.07 21.73
N MET A 9 -42.67 19.97 20.76
CA MET A 9 -42.18 19.62 19.43
C MET A 9 -40.78 19.05 19.61
N GLY A 10 -40.70 17.73 19.70
CA GLY A 10 -39.45 16.99 19.71
C GLY A 10 -38.72 17.24 18.39
N LEU A 11 -37.76 18.16 18.42
CA LEU A 11 -36.66 18.21 17.47
C LEU A 11 -35.89 16.90 17.64
N TRP A 12 -36.25 15.90 16.83
CA TRP A 12 -35.37 14.78 16.54
C TRP A 12 -34.17 15.33 15.78
N LEU A 13 -33.16 15.77 16.52
CA LEU A 13 -31.80 15.83 16.02
C LEU A 13 -31.40 14.39 15.72
N PHE A 14 -31.67 13.94 14.49
CA PHE A 14 -30.92 12.83 13.93
C PHE A 14 -29.46 13.30 13.85
N ASN A 15 -28.71 13.05 14.91
CA ASN A 15 -27.26 12.96 14.84
C ASN A 15 -26.96 11.88 13.80
N ALA A 16 -26.77 12.29 12.55
CA ALA A 16 -26.18 11.43 11.54
C ALA A 16 -24.76 11.12 12.02
N VAL A 17 -24.61 10.01 12.74
CA VAL A 17 -23.31 9.44 13.01
C VAL A 17 -22.78 9.00 11.65
N VAL A 18 -21.94 9.84 11.04
CA VAL A 18 -21.06 9.40 9.96
C VAL A 18 -20.07 8.43 10.61
N LEU A 19 -20.42 7.14 10.65
CA LEU A 19 -19.48 6.08 10.97
C LEU A 19 -18.44 6.07 9.85
N GLY A 20 -17.38 6.87 10.00
CA GLY A 20 -16.21 6.80 9.13
C GLY A 20 -15.63 5.39 9.25
N GLN A 21 -15.96 4.53 8.28
CA GLN A 21 -15.48 3.16 8.24
C GLN A 21 -13.95 3.15 8.29
N ALA A 22 -13.39 2.27 9.12
CA ALA A 22 -11.95 2.16 9.29
C ALA A 22 -11.29 1.58 8.01
N PRO A 23 -10.05 1.99 7.69
CA PRO A 23 -9.32 1.37 6.60
C PRO A 23 -8.99 -0.08 6.95
N ARG A 24 -9.09 -0.98 5.97
CA ARG A 24 -8.76 -2.41 6.10
C ARG A 24 -7.39 -2.66 5.49
N LYS A 25 -6.45 -3.24 6.25
CA LYS A 25 -5.22 -3.81 5.67
C LYS A 25 -5.60 -5.11 4.96
N VAL A 26 -5.36 -5.16 3.65
CA VAL A 26 -5.57 -6.36 2.84
C VAL A 26 -4.37 -7.27 2.95
N ASP A 27 -3.18 -6.69 2.85
CA ASP A 27 -1.93 -7.44 2.84
C ASP A 27 -0.74 -6.58 3.30
N GLU A 28 0.32 -7.26 3.70
CA GLU A 28 1.62 -6.69 3.98
C GLU A 28 2.70 -7.61 3.42
N VAL A 29 3.44 -7.07 2.47
CA VAL A 29 4.43 -7.82 1.70
C VAL A 29 5.81 -7.34 2.08
N GLU A 30 6.61 -8.24 2.65
CA GLU A 30 8.02 -8.01 2.95
C GLU A 30 8.87 -9.07 2.24
N LYS A 31 10.14 -8.75 1.95
CA LYS A 31 11.11 -9.69 1.37
C LYS A 31 10.59 -10.47 0.15
N TYR A 32 9.86 -9.79 -0.72
CA TYR A 32 9.28 -10.40 -1.92
C TYR A 32 10.28 -10.41 -3.08
N ASN A 33 9.98 -11.23 -4.08
CA ASN A 33 10.52 -11.09 -5.44
C ASN A 33 9.41 -10.49 -6.35
N CYS A 34 9.73 -10.29 -7.63
CA CYS A 34 8.78 -9.70 -8.58
C CYS A 34 7.50 -10.50 -8.76
N GLU A 35 7.62 -11.81 -8.98
CA GLU A 35 6.47 -12.69 -9.17
C GLU A 35 5.55 -12.71 -7.95
N GLY A 36 6.13 -12.82 -6.74
CA GLY A 36 5.39 -12.81 -5.49
C GLY A 36 4.70 -11.48 -5.24
N LEU A 37 5.33 -10.34 -5.58
CA LEU A 37 4.67 -9.04 -5.50
C LEU A 37 3.52 -8.94 -6.51
N MET A 38 3.74 -9.33 -7.76
CA MET A 38 2.73 -9.28 -8.82
C MET A 38 1.49 -10.10 -8.46
N ALA A 39 1.66 -11.33 -7.97
CA ALA A 39 0.55 -12.17 -7.54
C ALA A 39 -0.30 -11.51 -6.43
N ARG A 40 0.33 -10.81 -5.49
CA ARG A 40 -0.37 -10.10 -4.41
C ARG A 40 -1.05 -8.82 -4.91
N LEU A 41 -0.43 -8.11 -5.85
CA LEU A 41 -1.06 -6.97 -6.51
C LEU A 41 -2.28 -7.40 -7.36
N ASP A 42 -2.28 -8.61 -7.92
CA ASP A 42 -3.42 -9.15 -8.64
C ASP A 42 -4.62 -9.39 -7.73
N ALA A 43 -4.38 -10.07 -6.60
CA ALA A 43 -5.40 -10.26 -5.58
C ALA A 43 -5.94 -8.91 -5.06
N PHE A 44 -5.04 -7.95 -4.85
CA PHE A 44 -5.43 -6.61 -4.42
C PHE A 44 -6.24 -5.84 -5.47
N ALA A 45 -5.93 -6.00 -6.75
CA ALA A 45 -6.71 -5.39 -7.83
C ALA A 45 -8.14 -5.96 -7.87
N VAL A 46 -8.29 -7.27 -7.67
CA VAL A 46 -9.61 -7.92 -7.56
C VAL A 46 -10.40 -7.34 -6.39
N ASP A 47 -9.78 -7.18 -5.22
CA ASP A 47 -10.37 -6.60 -4.03
C ASP A 47 -10.91 -5.17 -4.29
N ILE A 48 -10.12 -4.30 -4.92
CA ILE A 48 -10.54 -2.93 -5.27
C ILE A 48 -11.70 -2.94 -6.28
N GLN A 49 -11.65 -3.86 -7.26
CA GLN A 49 -12.69 -3.97 -8.28
C GLN A 49 -14.02 -4.51 -7.71
N TYR A 50 -13.94 -5.40 -6.73
CA TYR A 50 -15.12 -5.89 -6.03
C TYR A 50 -15.81 -4.78 -5.22
N ASP A 51 -15.02 -3.90 -4.57
CA ASP A 51 -15.51 -2.78 -3.77
C ASP A 51 -15.78 -1.49 -4.57
N ARG A 52 -15.98 -1.60 -5.90
CA ARG A 52 -16.18 -0.46 -6.80
C ARG A 52 -17.19 0.56 -6.25
N GLY A 53 -16.71 1.79 -6.04
CA GLY A 53 -17.50 2.93 -5.57
C GLY A 53 -17.62 3.07 -4.05
N LYS A 54 -17.24 2.05 -3.26
CA LYS A 54 -17.29 2.08 -1.79
C LYS A 54 -15.99 2.60 -1.16
N GLY A 55 -14.87 2.40 -1.85
CA GLY A 55 -13.55 2.80 -1.39
C GLY A 55 -12.53 2.93 -2.51
N PHE A 56 -11.27 3.04 -2.12
CA PHE A 56 -10.11 3.10 -3.01
C PHE A 56 -8.94 2.32 -2.41
N GLY A 57 -8.05 1.85 -3.27
CA GLY A 57 -6.80 1.23 -2.87
C GLY A 57 -5.82 2.26 -2.34
N TYR A 58 -5.20 1.98 -1.20
CA TYR A 58 -4.13 2.79 -0.63
C TYR A 58 -2.89 1.93 -0.44
N VAL A 59 -1.86 2.19 -1.25
CA VAL A 59 -0.61 1.42 -1.28
C VAL A 59 0.48 2.24 -0.61
N VAL A 60 1.14 1.64 0.38
CA VAL A 60 2.26 2.26 1.07
C VAL A 60 3.52 1.50 0.73
N ALA A 61 4.46 2.13 0.03
CA ALA A 61 5.76 1.55 -0.26
C ALA A 61 6.80 2.05 0.76
N TYR A 62 7.51 1.13 1.38
CA TYR A 62 8.57 1.43 2.34
C TYR A 62 9.96 1.17 1.73
N GLU A 63 10.85 2.11 2.01
CA GLU A 63 12.27 2.01 1.69
C GLU A 63 12.99 1.24 2.80
N GLY A 64 13.83 0.28 2.46
CA GLY A 64 14.54 -0.55 3.43
C GLY A 64 15.55 -1.47 2.76
N ARG A 65 16.22 -2.30 3.54
CA ARG A 65 17.11 -3.32 2.99
C ARG A 65 16.32 -4.34 2.18
N TYR A 66 16.99 -5.00 1.26
CA TYR A 66 16.39 -6.10 0.55
C TYR A 66 17.40 -7.22 0.39
N THR A 67 16.90 -8.44 0.53
CA THR A 67 17.70 -9.64 0.34
C THR A 67 17.42 -10.18 -1.05
N ARG A 68 18.50 -10.43 -1.81
CA ARG A 68 18.40 -11.10 -3.10
C ARG A 68 19.26 -12.35 -3.06
N ARG A 69 18.73 -13.45 -3.61
CA ARG A 69 19.51 -14.63 -3.90
C ARG A 69 20.43 -14.36 -5.09
N LEU A 70 21.71 -14.62 -4.87
CA LEU A 70 22.74 -14.48 -5.88
C LEU A 70 22.97 -15.81 -6.56
N TYR A 71 23.26 -15.75 -7.85
CA TYR A 71 23.55 -16.92 -8.66
C TYR A 71 24.85 -16.67 -9.43
N ASN A 72 25.63 -17.72 -9.60
CA ASN A 72 26.72 -17.69 -10.55
C ASN A 72 26.13 -17.69 -11.96
N LEU A 73 26.35 -16.61 -12.71
CA LEU A 73 25.77 -16.43 -14.04
C LEU A 73 26.28 -17.46 -15.07
N LYS A 74 27.45 -18.08 -14.83
CA LYS A 74 28.01 -19.11 -15.73
C LYS A 74 27.50 -20.51 -15.39
N THR A 75 27.36 -20.82 -14.11
CA THR A 75 27.05 -22.20 -13.65
C THR A 75 25.61 -22.38 -13.19
N GLY A 76 24.84 -21.29 -13.05
CA GLY A 76 23.49 -21.31 -12.48
C GLY A 76 23.44 -21.64 -10.99
N LYS A 77 24.58 -21.92 -10.35
CA LYS A 77 24.63 -22.33 -8.94
C LYS A 77 24.31 -21.15 -8.03
N SER A 78 23.42 -21.39 -7.06
CA SER A 78 23.14 -20.44 -5.99
C SER A 78 24.42 -20.13 -5.20
N LEU A 79 24.69 -18.83 -5.02
CA LEU A 79 25.78 -18.29 -4.20
C LEU A 79 25.28 -17.87 -2.81
N GLY A 80 24.03 -18.20 -2.48
CA GLY A 80 23.38 -17.79 -1.24
C GLY A 80 22.67 -16.45 -1.35
N GLU A 81 22.22 -15.95 -0.21
CA GLU A 81 21.44 -14.73 -0.09
C GLU A 81 22.31 -13.58 0.43
N LYS A 82 22.14 -12.40 -0.15
CA LYS A 82 22.86 -11.19 0.27
C LYS A 82 21.89 -10.04 0.48
N ALA A 83 22.03 -9.38 1.61
CA ALA A 83 21.32 -8.14 1.91
C ALA A 83 22.00 -6.95 1.21
N PHE A 84 21.18 -6.09 0.61
CA PHE A 84 21.61 -4.88 -0.06
C PHE A 84 20.96 -3.66 0.60
N LEU A 85 21.75 -2.59 0.76
CA LEU A 85 21.22 -1.27 1.04
C LEU A 85 20.48 -0.75 -0.21
N PRO A 86 19.37 -0.02 -0.04
CA PRO A 86 18.69 0.60 -1.17
C PRO A 86 19.53 1.75 -1.73
N ARG A 87 19.19 2.19 -2.94
CA ARG A 87 19.65 3.45 -3.51
C ARG A 87 18.67 4.55 -3.16
N PHE A 88 19.15 5.79 -3.15
CA PHE A 88 18.30 6.93 -2.86
C PHE A 88 17.18 7.06 -3.90
N GLY A 89 15.93 7.08 -3.46
CA GLY A 89 14.76 7.18 -4.33
C GLY A 89 14.28 5.85 -4.94
N GLU A 90 14.86 4.72 -4.52
CA GLU A 90 14.47 3.40 -5.02
C GLU A 90 13.01 3.04 -4.68
N VAL A 91 12.51 3.50 -3.54
CA VAL A 91 11.08 3.37 -3.18
C VAL A 91 10.15 4.08 -4.16
N ASN A 92 10.54 5.23 -4.71
CA ASN A 92 9.70 5.98 -5.65
C ASN A 92 9.61 5.25 -6.99
N VAL A 93 10.74 4.71 -7.47
CA VAL A 93 10.74 3.86 -8.67
C VAL A 93 9.88 2.61 -8.46
N ARG A 94 9.93 2.01 -7.28
CA ARG A 94 9.07 0.88 -6.93
C ARG A 94 7.59 1.25 -6.88
N ALA A 95 7.26 2.40 -6.28
CA ALA A 95 5.90 2.90 -6.23
C ALA A 95 5.36 3.16 -7.65
N GLU A 96 6.13 3.79 -8.53
CA GLU A 96 5.72 4.00 -9.92
C GLU A 96 5.53 2.68 -10.69
N TYR A 97 6.37 1.67 -10.44
CA TYR A 97 6.12 0.33 -10.98
C TYR A 97 4.79 -0.26 -10.51
N ILE A 98 4.48 -0.18 -9.21
CA ILE A 98 3.22 -0.68 -8.66
C ILE A 98 2.03 0.08 -9.27
N ARG A 99 2.15 1.40 -9.43
CA ARG A 99 1.14 2.25 -10.09
C ARG A 99 0.89 1.77 -11.51
N ASP A 100 1.95 1.67 -12.32
CA ASP A 100 1.87 1.20 -13.71
C ASP A 100 1.22 -0.18 -13.80
N TYR A 101 1.65 -1.11 -12.95
CA TYR A 101 1.13 -2.46 -12.93
C TYR A 101 -0.39 -2.50 -12.66
N LEU A 102 -0.84 -1.81 -11.60
CA LEU A 102 -2.24 -1.81 -11.20
C LEU A 102 -3.14 -1.06 -12.19
N ILE A 103 -2.67 0.05 -12.75
CA ILE A 103 -3.48 0.86 -13.68
C ILE A 103 -3.43 0.27 -15.09
N ASN A 104 -2.24 0.14 -15.66
CA ASN A 104 -2.08 -0.17 -17.09
C ASN A 104 -2.20 -1.67 -17.37
N ARG A 105 -1.79 -2.55 -16.44
CA ARG A 105 -1.87 -4.01 -16.65
C ARG A 105 -3.11 -4.65 -16.04
N ARG A 106 -3.60 -4.14 -14.90
CA ARG A 106 -4.81 -4.64 -14.22
C ARG A 106 -6.06 -3.79 -14.43
N GLY A 107 -5.95 -2.66 -15.12
CA GLY A 107 -7.10 -1.86 -15.53
C GLY A 107 -7.80 -1.13 -14.37
N LEU A 108 -7.08 -0.84 -13.26
CA LEU A 108 -7.64 0.02 -12.23
C LEU A 108 -7.72 1.47 -12.71
N GLU A 109 -8.82 2.13 -12.39
CA GLU A 109 -8.93 3.56 -12.62
C GLU A 109 -7.94 4.31 -11.72
N LYS A 110 -7.23 5.30 -12.29
CA LYS A 110 -6.25 6.11 -11.54
C LYS A 110 -6.82 6.74 -10.27
N ARG A 111 -8.10 7.12 -10.27
CA ARG A 111 -8.80 7.71 -9.11
C ARG A 111 -9.06 6.72 -7.97
N SER A 112 -9.04 5.42 -8.26
CA SER A 112 -9.31 4.34 -7.31
C SER A 112 -8.05 3.85 -6.61
N LEU A 113 -6.91 4.54 -6.79
CA LEU A 113 -5.63 4.13 -6.26
C LEU A 113 -4.82 5.35 -5.78
N MET A 114 -4.34 5.27 -4.54
CA MET A 114 -3.41 6.24 -3.96
C MET A 114 -2.13 5.51 -3.54
N LEU A 115 -0.98 5.98 -4.02
CA LEU A 115 0.33 5.45 -3.63
C LEU A 115 1.08 6.47 -2.79
N VAL A 116 1.67 6.02 -1.69
CA VAL A 116 2.41 6.87 -0.75
C VAL A 116 3.74 6.23 -0.40
N ASN A 117 4.76 7.08 -0.31
CA ASN A 117 6.05 6.71 0.28
C ASN A 117 5.89 6.67 1.81
N GLY A 118 5.99 5.47 2.37
CA GLY A 118 5.82 5.20 3.80
C GLY A 118 7.02 5.60 4.67
N GLY A 119 8.08 6.12 4.05
CA GLY A 119 9.36 6.34 4.71
C GLY A 119 10.14 5.05 4.85
N PHE A 120 10.74 4.86 6.02
CA PHE A 120 11.80 3.87 6.19
C PHE A 120 11.39 2.68 7.08
N ARG A 121 11.87 1.51 6.67
CA ARG A 121 11.88 0.29 7.46
C ARG A 121 13.23 -0.41 7.41
N GLU A 122 13.43 -1.35 8.32
CA GLU A 122 14.60 -2.24 8.30
C GLU A 122 14.71 -3.02 6.99
N GLU A 123 13.58 -3.58 6.53
CA GLU A 123 13.41 -4.29 5.28
C GLU A 123 12.41 -3.53 4.40
N HIS A 124 12.63 -3.55 3.08
CA HIS A 124 11.67 -3.02 2.13
C HIS A 124 10.36 -3.81 2.21
N GLY A 125 9.25 -3.10 2.01
CA GLY A 125 7.93 -3.68 2.11
C GLY A 125 6.88 -2.84 1.42
N VAL A 126 5.72 -3.44 1.21
CA VAL A 126 4.52 -2.77 0.72
C VAL A 126 3.36 -3.16 1.61
N GLU A 127 2.59 -2.17 2.07
CA GLU A 127 1.29 -2.42 2.68
C GLU A 127 0.19 -2.09 1.67
N LEU A 128 -0.79 -2.99 1.58
CA LEU A 128 -1.95 -2.87 0.70
C LEU A 128 -3.18 -2.66 1.57
N TRP A 129 -3.88 -1.54 1.37
CA TRP A 129 -5.06 -1.17 2.15
C TRP A 129 -6.24 -0.87 1.24
N ILE A 130 -7.45 -1.13 1.73
CA ILE A 130 -8.68 -0.57 1.16
C ILE A 130 -9.19 0.48 2.13
N VAL A 131 -9.38 1.69 1.62
CA VAL A 131 -9.87 2.84 2.38
C VAL A 131 -11.27 3.19 1.89
N PRO A 132 -12.28 3.23 2.77
CA PRO A 132 -13.62 3.71 2.42
C PRO A 132 -13.57 5.16 1.91
N ARG A 133 -14.48 5.55 1.03
CA ARG A 133 -14.45 6.87 0.34
C ARG A 133 -14.36 8.09 1.29
N PHE A 134 -14.87 7.96 2.51
CA PHE A 134 -14.80 8.98 3.57
C PHE A 134 -14.18 8.42 4.87
N GLY A 135 -13.40 7.35 4.76
CA GLY A 135 -12.72 6.70 5.87
C GLY A 135 -11.45 7.45 6.29
N LYS A 136 -10.97 7.14 7.50
CA LYS A 136 -9.65 7.62 7.95
C LYS A 136 -8.55 6.91 7.15
N LEU A 137 -7.47 7.61 6.84
CA LEU A 137 -6.28 6.99 6.23
C LEU A 137 -5.59 6.05 7.22
N PRO A 138 -4.92 4.99 6.73
CA PRO A 138 -4.19 4.07 7.59
C PRO A 138 -2.99 4.77 8.25
N LYS A 139 -2.67 4.34 9.47
CA LYS A 139 -1.43 4.73 10.14
C LYS A 139 -0.28 3.95 9.54
N LEU A 140 0.73 4.65 9.06
CA LEU A 140 1.90 4.04 8.42
C LEU A 140 2.79 3.34 9.47
N SER A 141 3.25 2.13 9.18
CA SER A 141 4.11 1.34 10.06
C SER A 141 5.60 1.55 9.74
N ARG A 142 6.05 2.81 9.69
CA ARG A 142 7.49 3.15 9.63
C ARG A 142 8.20 2.56 10.86
N THR A 143 9.32 1.87 10.65
CA THR A 143 10.08 1.25 11.77
C THR A 143 11.40 1.95 12.08
N VAL A 144 11.96 2.75 11.16
CA VAL A 144 13.24 3.45 11.41
C VAL A 144 13.21 4.93 11.01
N ALA A 145 14.03 5.74 11.69
CA ALA A 145 14.09 7.17 11.43
C ALA A 145 14.82 7.51 10.11
N LYS A 146 15.87 6.77 9.77
CA LYS A 146 16.71 6.97 8.59
C LYS A 146 17.37 5.65 8.21
N ILE A 147 17.78 5.53 6.95
CA ILE A 147 18.57 4.39 6.47
C ILE A 147 19.82 4.88 5.75
N LYS A 148 20.81 3.98 5.63
CA LYS A 148 21.99 4.22 4.79
C LYS A 148 21.68 3.81 3.36
N TYR A 149 22.19 4.58 2.41
CA TYR A 149 22.08 4.28 0.99
C TYR A 149 23.41 3.81 0.44
N ARG A 150 23.36 2.91 -0.55
CA ARG A 150 24.50 2.67 -1.44
C ARG A 150 24.45 3.64 -2.62
N ARG A 151 25.61 3.88 -3.24
CA ARG A 151 25.72 4.68 -4.46
C ARG A 151 25.04 3.98 -5.65
N GLY A 152 24.62 4.78 -6.62
CA GLY A 152 24.09 4.35 -7.92
C GLY A 152 22.67 4.81 -8.20
N ILE A 153 22.21 4.53 -9.41
CA ILE A 153 20.88 4.92 -9.90
C ILE A 153 19.85 3.85 -9.49
N PRO A 154 18.70 4.23 -8.89
CA PRO A 154 17.57 3.34 -8.70
C PRO A 154 17.24 2.56 -9.97
N LYS A 155 17.09 1.25 -9.86
CA LYS A 155 16.66 0.42 -10.98
C LYS A 155 15.20 0.06 -10.81
N PRO A 156 14.42 -0.02 -11.90
CA PRO A 156 13.10 -0.62 -11.84
C PRO A 156 13.17 -2.02 -11.26
N TYR A 157 12.26 -2.29 -10.33
CA TYR A 157 12.35 -3.46 -9.46
C TYR A 157 12.14 -4.77 -10.24
N CYS A 158 11.35 -4.74 -11.33
CA CYS A 158 11.00 -5.88 -12.17
C CYS A 158 11.30 -5.66 -13.66
N GLU A 159 12.39 -4.94 -13.96
CA GLU A 159 12.88 -4.81 -15.33
C GLU A 159 13.30 -6.19 -15.89
N GLY A 160 12.69 -6.62 -17.00
CA GLY A 160 13.06 -7.83 -17.74
C GLY A 160 12.20 -9.08 -17.53
N LEU A 161 11.01 -8.94 -16.93
CA LEU A 161 9.91 -9.92 -16.99
C LEU A 161 8.86 -9.48 -18.00
#